data_AF-A0A0L8HBC1-F1
#
_entry.id   AF-A0A0L8HBC1-F1
#
_cell.length_a   1.000
_cell.length_b   1.000
_cell.length_c   1.000
_cell.angle_alpha   90.00
_cell.angle_beta   90.00
_cell.angle_gamma   90.00
#
_symmetry.space_group_name_H-M   'P 1'
#
loop_
_entity.id
_entity.type
_entity.pdbx_description
1 polymer ?
#
loop_
_entity_poly.entity_id
_entity_poly.type
_entity_poly.pdbx_seq_one_letter_code
_entity_poly.pdbx_strand_id
1 'polypeptide(L)'
;MTICVSDINECEKKNASCQHICVNSKGSYFCKCKVGFTLNPDGYSCKAKFCDKFQVPENAIVKNQRCLKDPLMKLGSRCQVKCRKGFRLPASSTFRCLKDGSWSKKNVSCE
;
A
#
# COMPACT_ATOMS: atom_id res chain seq x y z
N MET A 1 4.97 -38.77 -31.27
CA MET A 1 3.75 -37.96 -31.12
C MET A 1 3.94 -37.07 -29.90
N THR A 2 4.52 -35.88 -30.11
CA THR A 2 4.78 -34.93 -29.02
C THR A 2 3.48 -34.19 -28.76
N ILE A 3 2.79 -34.53 -27.67
CA ILE A 3 1.64 -33.75 -27.20
C ILE A 3 2.19 -32.37 -26.83
N CYS A 4 1.87 -31.35 -27.63
CA CYS A 4 1.94 -29.98 -27.16
C CYS A 4 0.89 -29.87 -26.06
N VAL A 5 1.29 -30.00 -24.80
CA VAL A 5 0.43 -29.62 -23.69
C VAL A 5 0.26 -28.11 -23.82
N SER A 6 -0.78 -27.71 -24.53
CA SER A 6 -1.23 -26.32 -24.59
C SER A 6 -1.57 -25.94 -23.16
N ASP A 7 -0.89 -24.92 -22.66
CA ASP A 7 -1.18 -24.35 -21.35
C ASP A 7 -2.66 -23.99 -21.27
N ILE A 8 -3.32 -24.45 -20.21
CA ILE A 8 -4.74 -24.17 -20.00
C ILE A 8 -4.81 -22.90 -19.19
N ASN A 9 -5.29 -21.81 -19.78
CA ASN A 9 -5.44 -20.57 -19.04
C ASN A 9 -6.53 -20.69 -17.95
N GLU A 10 -6.14 -20.94 -16.70
CA GLU A 10 -7.10 -21.08 -15.60
C GLU A 10 -7.78 -19.75 -15.24
N CYS A 11 -7.20 -18.61 -15.62
CA CYS A 11 -7.80 -17.29 -15.41
C CYS A 11 -9.04 -17.03 -16.29
N GLU A 12 -9.15 -17.71 -17.44
CA GLU A 12 -10.32 -17.63 -18.32
C GLU A 12 -11.46 -18.55 -17.84
N LYS A 13 -11.19 -19.43 -16.86
CA LYS A 13 -12.21 -20.28 -16.25
C LYS A 13 -12.90 -19.52 -15.12
N LYS A 14 -14.22 -19.72 -14.96
CA LYS A 14 -15.03 -19.22 -13.83
C LYS A 14 -14.55 -19.63 -12.42
N ASN A 15 -13.46 -20.39 -12.30
CA ASN A 15 -12.89 -20.95 -11.07
C ASN A 15 -11.54 -20.35 -10.67
N ALA A 16 -11.10 -19.23 -11.25
CA ALA A 16 -9.94 -18.53 -10.72
C ALA A 16 -10.27 -17.99 -9.32
N SER A 17 -9.85 -18.69 -8.26
CA SER A 17 -10.14 -18.36 -6.85
C SER A 17 -9.56 -17.01 -6.38
N CYS A 18 -8.84 -16.30 -7.26
CA CYS A 18 -8.21 -15.02 -6.96
C CYS A 18 -9.22 -13.94 -6.61
N GLN A 19 -9.08 -13.32 -5.44
CA GLN A 19 -9.92 -12.19 -5.04
C GLN A 19 -9.75 -10.95 -5.93
N HIS A 20 -8.57 -10.76 -6.51
CA HIS A 20 -8.24 -9.56 -7.30
C HIS A 20 -7.80 -9.86 -8.73
N ILE A 21 -6.53 -10.18 -8.95
CA ILE A 21 -5.94 -10.34 -10.28
C ILE A 21 -5.45 -11.78 -10.40
N CYS A 22 -5.90 -12.49 -11.44
CA CYS A 22 -5.35 -13.78 -11.81
C CYS A 22 -4.25 -13.58 -12.85
N VAL A 23 -3.13 -14.28 -12.71
CA VAL A 23 -2.04 -14.29 -13.69
C VAL A 23 -1.79 -15.73 -14.12
N ASN A 24 -2.06 -16.00 -15.39
CA ASN A 24 -1.81 -17.29 -15.98
C ASN A 24 -0.29 -17.54 -16.10
N SER A 25 0.13 -18.77 -15.87
CA SER A 25 1.52 -19.20 -15.99
C SER A 25 1.60 -20.58 -16.61
N LYS A 26 2.72 -20.95 -17.25
CA LYS A 26 2.78 -22.24 -17.93
C LYS A 26 2.65 -23.41 -16.92
N GLY A 27 1.55 -24.15 -17.00
CA GLY A 27 1.20 -25.27 -16.13
C GLY A 27 0.48 -24.92 -14.83
N SER A 28 0.15 -23.63 -14.58
CA SER A 28 -0.57 -23.19 -13.37
C SER A 28 -1.06 -21.74 -13.46
N TYR A 29 -1.61 -21.20 -12.37
CA TYR A 29 -1.88 -19.77 -12.24
C TYR A 29 -1.46 -19.28 -10.86
N PHE A 30 -1.28 -17.97 -10.73
CA PHE A 30 -1.06 -17.35 -9.43
C PHE A 30 -1.82 -16.04 -9.31
N CYS A 31 -2.21 -15.71 -8.08
CA CYS A 31 -2.97 -14.51 -7.81
C CYS A 31 -2.04 -13.32 -7.48
N LYS A 32 -2.43 -12.14 -7.93
CA LYS A 32 -1.86 -10.86 -7.52
C LYS A 32 -2.94 -9.99 -6.90
N CYS A 33 -2.53 -9.16 -5.95
CA CYS A 33 -3.40 -8.17 -5.34
C CYS A 33 -3.22 -6.80 -6.01
N LYS A 34 -4.33 -6.05 -6.11
CA LYS A 34 -4.29 -4.65 -6.52
C LYS A 34 -3.40 -3.82 -5.58
N VAL A 35 -2.94 -2.68 -6.07
CA VAL A 35 -2.17 -1.71 -5.28
C VAL A 35 -2.93 -1.39 -3.99
N GLY A 36 -2.24 -1.49 -2.85
CA GLY A 36 -2.86 -1.29 -1.53
C GLY A 36 -3.28 -2.57 -0.84
N PHE A 37 -2.93 -3.73 -1.40
CA PHE A 37 -3.23 -5.04 -0.81
C PHE A 37 -2.00 -5.97 -0.90
N THR A 38 -1.96 -6.97 -0.02
CA THR A 38 -0.97 -8.05 0.00
C THR A 38 -1.70 -9.38 -0.15
N LEU A 39 -1.11 -10.32 -0.89
CA LEU A 39 -1.63 -11.67 -0.99
C LEU A 39 -1.52 -12.36 0.38
N ASN A 40 -2.60 -13.02 0.79
CA ASN A 40 -2.60 -13.83 1.99
C ASN A 40 -1.87 -15.17 1.76
N PRO A 41 -1.50 -15.87 2.84
CA PRO A 41 -0.81 -17.17 2.74
C PRO A 41 -1.63 -18.24 2.01
N ASP A 42 -2.94 -18.07 1.91
CA ASP A 42 -3.81 -18.96 1.14
C ASP A 42 -3.56 -18.88 -0.38
N GLY A 43 -2.83 -17.86 -0.84
CA GLY A 43 -2.43 -17.72 -2.24
C GLY A 43 -3.49 -17.10 -3.15
N TYR A 44 -4.67 -16.72 -2.62
CA TYR A 44 -5.76 -16.18 -3.43
C TYR A 44 -6.52 -15.01 -2.83
N SER A 45 -6.56 -14.87 -1.50
CA SER A 45 -7.20 -13.71 -0.86
C SER A 45 -6.23 -12.56 -0.65
N CYS A 46 -6.77 -11.34 -0.54
CA CYS A 46 -6.00 -10.10 -0.49
C CYS A 46 -6.35 -9.29 0.76
N LYS A 47 -5.36 -9.03 1.62
CA LYS A 47 -5.50 -8.13 2.78
C LYS A 47 -5.05 -6.72 2.45
N ALA A 48 -5.77 -5.71 2.95
CA ALA A 48 -5.38 -4.31 2.75
C ALA A 48 -4.04 -4.01 3.45
N LYS A 49 -3.18 -3.25 2.77
CA LYS A 49 -1.95 -2.68 3.31
C LYS A 49 -2.27 -1.35 3.99
N PHE A 50 -1.81 -1.23 5.23
CA PHE A 50 -1.89 -0.02 6.02
C PHE A 50 -0.48 0.50 6.30
N CYS A 51 -0.34 1.80 6.48
CA CYS A 51 0.85 2.37 7.06
C CYS A 51 0.75 2.43 8.58
N ASP A 52 1.92 2.50 9.22
CA ASP A 52 2.03 2.81 10.64
C ASP A 52 1.27 4.10 10.99
N LYS A 53 0.78 4.18 12.24
CA LYS A 53 0.13 5.37 12.77
C LYS A 53 1.02 6.60 12.54
N PHE A 54 0.46 7.64 11.92
CA PHE A 54 1.21 8.84 11.60
C PHE A 54 1.73 9.53 12.87
N GLN A 55 3.04 9.63 13.00
CA GLN A 55 3.71 10.38 14.06
C GLN A 55 3.97 11.80 13.57
N VAL A 56 3.55 12.80 14.33
CA VAL A 56 3.76 14.20 13.95
C VAL A 56 5.23 14.57 14.23
N PRO A 57 5.94 15.14 13.24
CA PRO A 57 7.26 15.72 13.44
C PRO A 57 7.34 16.70 14.61
N GLU A 58 8.51 16.80 15.22
CA GLU A 58 8.76 17.80 16.24
C GLU A 58 8.58 19.22 15.67
N ASN A 59 8.02 20.12 16.49
CA ASN A 59 7.66 21.48 16.11
C ASN A 59 6.69 21.58 14.91
N ALA A 60 5.97 20.51 14.58
CA ALA A 60 4.93 20.51 13.56
C ALA A 60 3.53 20.27 14.13
N ILE A 61 2.52 20.66 13.35
CA ILE A 61 1.10 20.37 13.58
C ILE A 61 0.49 19.83 12.29
N VAL A 62 -0.44 18.88 12.39
CA VAL A 62 -1.19 18.41 11.21
C VAL A 62 -2.19 19.47 10.76
N LYS A 63 -2.36 19.66 9.44
CA LYS A 63 -3.41 20.53 8.90
C LYS A 63 -4.81 19.93 9.07
N ASN A 64 -4.92 18.60 9.12
CA ASN A 64 -6.18 17.87 9.33
C ASN A 64 -5.99 16.78 10.40
N GLN A 65 -6.90 16.74 11.37
CA GLN A 65 -6.90 15.82 12.51
C GLN A 65 -7.15 14.35 12.13
N ARG A 66 -7.61 14.06 10.91
CA ARG A 66 -7.81 12.68 10.42
C ARG A 66 -6.54 11.82 10.59
N CYS A 67 -5.37 12.40 10.34
CA CYS A 67 -4.09 11.71 10.46
C CYS A 67 -3.76 11.24 11.89
N LEU A 68 -4.39 11.84 12.90
CA LEU A 68 -4.21 11.44 14.31
C LEU A 68 -5.29 10.48 14.78
N LYS A 69 -6.50 10.61 14.22
CA LYS A 69 -7.70 9.89 14.66
C LYS A 69 -7.89 8.55 13.97
N ASP A 70 -7.38 8.40 12.75
CA ASP A 70 -7.62 7.21 11.93
C ASP A 70 -6.42 6.25 12.05
N PRO A 71 -6.56 5.14 12.80
CA PRO A 71 -5.49 4.17 13.02
C PRO A 71 -5.24 3.28 11.79
N LEU A 72 -6.11 3.32 10.78
CA LEU A 72 -6.08 2.46 9.61
C LEU A 72 -5.77 3.28 8.35
N MET A 73 -4.57 3.86 8.35
CA MET A 73 -4.05 4.66 7.23
C MET A 73 -3.82 3.78 6.00
N LYS A 74 -4.76 3.84 5.06
CA LYS A 74 -4.69 3.08 3.80
C LYS A 74 -3.54 3.56 2.91
N LEU A 75 -3.03 2.67 2.06
CA LEU A 75 -2.05 3.03 1.04
C LEU A 75 -2.45 4.29 0.26
N GLY A 76 -1.50 5.20 0.07
CA GLY A 76 -1.71 6.44 -0.69
C GLY A 76 -2.30 7.60 0.12
N SER A 77 -2.70 7.36 1.38
CA SER A 77 -3.11 8.41 2.32
C SER A 77 -2.06 9.51 2.42
N ARG A 78 -2.51 10.77 2.52
CA ARG A 78 -1.66 11.95 2.56
C ARG A 78 -1.92 12.74 3.84
N CYS A 79 -0.88 12.91 4.64
CA CYS A 79 -0.89 13.74 5.83
C CYS A 79 -0.07 15.00 5.59
N GLN A 80 -0.73 16.16 5.69
CA GLN A 80 -0.07 17.45 5.57
C GLN A 80 0.21 18.03 6.94
N VAL A 81 1.42 18.51 7.13
CA VAL A 81 1.84 19.20 8.34
C VAL A 81 2.16 20.67 8.07
N LYS A 82 2.22 21.46 9.12
CA LYS A 82 2.69 22.85 9.13
C LYS A 82 3.63 23.00 10.32
N CYS A 83 4.77 23.64 10.12
CA CYS A 83 5.65 23.98 11.25
C CYS A 83 5.02 25.06 12.14
N ARG A 84 5.34 25.00 13.44
CA ARG A 84 5.03 26.08 14.38
C ARG A 84 5.77 27.35 13.97
N LYS A 85 5.28 28.50 14.43
CA LYS A 85 5.86 29.82 14.10
C LYS A 85 7.34 29.84 14.50
N GLY A 86 8.19 30.26 13.57
CA GLY A 86 9.65 30.32 13.77
C GLY A 86 10.42 29.15 13.15
N PHE A 87 9.76 28.04 12.83
CA PHE A 87 10.41 26.85 12.26
C PHE A 87 10.06 26.67 10.78
N ARG A 88 10.96 26.02 10.04
CA ARG A 88 10.80 25.67 8.63
C ARG A 88 11.03 24.18 8.41
N LEU A 89 10.39 23.66 7.37
CA LEU A 89 10.58 22.28 6.93
C LEU A 89 11.57 22.30 5.76
N PRO A 90 12.72 21.60 5.86
CA PRO A 90 13.68 21.52 4.76
C PRO A 90 13.14 20.71 3.56
N ALA A 91 12.00 20.04 3.72
CA ALA A 91 11.43 19.17 2.71
C ALA A 91 9.90 19.35 2.59
N SER A 92 9.27 18.78 1.56
CA SER A 92 7.79 18.74 1.40
C SER A 92 7.02 18.45 2.70
N SER A 93 5.99 19.26 2.96
CA SER A 93 5.08 19.15 4.10
C SER A 93 4.02 18.06 3.97
N THR A 94 4.03 17.31 2.85
CA THR A 94 3.11 16.19 2.60
C THR A 94 3.83 14.87 2.82
N PHE A 95 3.29 14.07 3.73
CA PHE A 95 3.69 12.69 4.00
C PHE A 95 2.70 11.76 3.31
N ARG A 96 3.21 10.82 2.51
CA ARG A 96 2.37 9.87 1.76
C ARG A 96 2.62 8.45 2.24
N CYS A 97 1.57 7.70 2.50
CA CYS A 97 1.66 6.27 2.79
C CYS A 97 2.08 5.49 1.53
N LEU A 98 3.20 4.75 1.61
CA LEU A 98 3.87 4.04 0.53
C LEU A 98 3.57 2.53 0.53
N LYS A 99 3.91 1.86 -0.58
CA LYS A 99 3.56 0.45 -0.88
C LYS A 99 4.22 -0.58 0.04
N ASP A 100 5.28 -0.14 0.73
CA ASP A 100 6.03 -0.88 1.74
C ASP A 100 5.40 -0.77 3.15
N GLY A 101 4.30 0.00 3.30
CA GLY A 101 3.66 0.23 4.59
C GLY A 101 4.30 1.37 5.39
N SER A 102 5.19 2.16 4.77
CA SER A 102 5.87 3.25 5.45
C SER A 102 5.46 4.63 4.92
N TRP A 103 5.66 5.67 5.72
CA TRP A 103 5.47 7.05 5.25
C TRP A 103 6.64 7.48 4.37
N SER A 104 6.35 8.29 3.35
CA SER A 104 7.34 8.79 2.37
C SER A 104 8.55 9.49 2.96
N LYS A 105 8.47 9.88 4.23
CA LYS A 105 9.53 10.52 5.00
C LYS A 105 9.45 10.01 6.43
N LYS A 106 10.63 9.78 7.02
CA LYS A 106 10.83 9.44 8.43
C LYS A 106 11.91 10.35 8.98
N ASN A 107 11.89 10.59 10.29
CA ASN A 107 12.91 11.38 11.01
C ASN A 107 13.12 12.80 10.45
N VAL A 108 12.02 13.47 10.06
CA VAL A 108 12.07 14.88 9.66
C VAL A 108 11.55 15.71 10.83
N SER A 109 12.25 16.78 11.17
CA SER A 109 11.88 17.80 12.17
C SER A 109 11.63 19.14 11.47
N CYS A 110 10.86 20.00 12.11
CA CYS A 110 10.82 21.42 11.79
C CYS A 110 11.96 22.09 12.57
N GLU A 111 12.89 22.74 11.85
CA GLU A 111 14.07 23.43 12.39
C GLU A 111 14.04 24.93 12.07
#